data_AF-A0A8H7ZGA6-F1
#
_entry.id   AF-A0A8H7ZGA6-F1
#
_cell.length_a   1.000
_cell.length_b   1.000
_cell.length_c   1.000
_cell.angle_alpha   90.00
_cell.angle_beta   90.00
_cell.angle_gamma   90.00
#
_symmetry.space_group_name_H-M   'P 1'
#
loop_
_entity.id
_entity.type
_entity.pdbx_description
1 polymer ?
#
loop_
_entity_poly.entity_id
_entity_poly.type
_entity_poly.pdbx_seq_one_letter_code
_entity_poly.pdbx_strand_id
1 'polypeptide(L)'
;MTTATSTIVGALACQKNSFLKTLNTKVVSSYEFIPPATAKEKQNKNKSASKELKYGVEFEDTVLFPEGGGQPFDKGTITVLNTDSCPESKTFQVNAILRDKLKAVHIVDEPIEPGTNVLLEVDWNRRVDIMQQHTGQHLLSAVFDTLKLDTLSWSMGDVINYIELPEKVPDEVVKQVQERVNQLIFEAHPIHVVTQDDHGVEIDTSHLPDDYDQSKGVVRIVKIGDDIDSNPCCGTHLSNTSQIGSIALFNQTSIRGGHSRLYFTCGSRVAKVAAEYFDILKTVSGTQLSCQIDDVTTKVDQLSTNYRKANSTIANLTKELANLKATEIFNRLNPTEDGVAYVYREENNPEYLTTVQKELATMINANKDCGIDITKKHTLVLINGNQTSNGGMVKISGPKANDIATELKQKITNLKGGGKGIFQGKITKYEKGEIESVLSYLDSL
;
A
#
# COMPACT_ATOMS: atom_id res chain seq x y z
N MET A 1 13.43 -55.20 -10.64
CA MET A 1 12.46 -54.14 -10.32
C MET A 1 13.18 -52.83 -10.59
N THR A 2 12.81 -52.12 -11.65
CA THR A 2 13.31 -50.78 -11.93
C THR A 2 12.91 -49.88 -10.78
N THR A 3 13.89 -49.32 -10.06
CA THR A 3 13.64 -48.27 -9.06
C THR A 3 12.99 -47.10 -9.80
N ALA A 4 11.73 -46.81 -9.49
CA ALA A 4 11.03 -45.66 -10.03
C ALA A 4 11.81 -44.38 -9.70
N THR A 5 12.13 -43.58 -10.72
CA THR A 5 12.86 -42.31 -10.58
C THR A 5 11.93 -41.15 -10.90
N SER A 6 11.96 -40.10 -10.08
CA SER A 6 11.18 -38.88 -10.33
C SER A 6 11.65 -38.14 -11.58
N THR A 7 10.69 -37.65 -12.36
CA THR A 7 10.92 -36.77 -13.50
C THR A 7 11.52 -35.46 -13.00
N ILE A 8 12.52 -34.96 -13.74
CA ILE A 8 13.22 -33.74 -13.37
C ILE A 8 12.40 -32.48 -13.70
N VAL A 9 12.58 -31.44 -12.87
CA VAL A 9 12.12 -30.08 -13.17
C VAL A 9 12.76 -29.61 -14.48
N GLY A 10 11.92 -29.11 -15.38
CA GLY A 10 12.25 -28.86 -16.79
C GLY A 10 11.61 -29.88 -17.73
N ALA A 11 11.20 -31.05 -17.23
CA ALA A 11 10.58 -32.10 -18.03
C ALA A 11 9.27 -32.67 -17.42
N LEU A 12 8.72 -32.03 -16.38
CA LEU A 12 7.50 -32.46 -15.70
C LEU A 12 6.30 -32.47 -16.65
N ALA A 13 5.29 -33.30 -16.38
CA ALA A 13 4.06 -33.36 -17.16
C ALA A 13 3.39 -31.98 -17.31
N CYS A 14 3.34 -31.18 -16.24
CA CYS A 14 2.81 -29.82 -16.28
C CYS A 14 3.63 -28.85 -17.14
N GLN A 15 4.93 -29.10 -17.32
CA GLN A 15 5.80 -28.27 -18.15
C GLN A 15 5.77 -28.71 -19.62
N LYS A 16 5.57 -29.99 -19.90
CA LYS A 16 5.33 -30.51 -21.26
C LYS A 16 3.96 -30.11 -21.78
N ASN A 17 2.94 -30.17 -20.94
CA ASN A 17 1.59 -29.75 -21.26
C ASN A 17 0.97 -28.94 -20.10
N SER A 18 1.01 -27.62 -20.24
CA SER A 18 0.48 -26.69 -19.22
C SER A 18 -1.04 -26.80 -19.02
N PHE A 19 -1.76 -27.41 -19.98
CA PHE A 19 -3.21 -27.63 -19.94
C PHE A 19 -3.61 -28.99 -19.37
N LEU A 20 -2.64 -29.84 -19.02
CA LEU A 20 -2.93 -31.07 -18.30
C LEU A 20 -3.46 -30.72 -16.91
N LYS A 21 -4.66 -31.22 -16.59
CA LYS A 21 -5.36 -30.92 -15.32
C LYS A 21 -5.17 -32.00 -14.28
N THR A 22 -5.07 -33.24 -14.75
CA THR A 22 -4.98 -34.43 -13.91
C THR A 22 -3.89 -35.35 -14.40
N LEU A 23 -3.30 -36.12 -13.49
CA LEU A 23 -2.28 -37.12 -13.82
C LEU A 23 -2.35 -38.29 -12.83
N ASN A 24 -2.46 -39.50 -13.37
CA ASN A 24 -2.20 -40.71 -12.60
C ASN A 24 -0.69 -40.93 -12.54
N THR A 25 -0.15 -41.03 -11.33
CA THR A 25 1.28 -41.17 -11.06
C THR A 25 1.50 -42.05 -9.83
N LYS A 26 2.76 -42.31 -9.49
CA LYS A 26 3.13 -43.12 -8.34
C LYS A 26 4.03 -42.37 -7.38
N VAL A 27 3.86 -42.62 -6.09
CA VAL A 27 4.77 -42.11 -5.05
C VAL A 27 6.12 -42.79 -5.17
N VAL A 28 7.18 -41.98 -5.31
CA VAL A 28 8.58 -42.45 -5.33
C VAL A 28 9.17 -42.43 -3.93
N SER A 29 8.93 -41.35 -3.17
CA SER A 29 9.40 -41.24 -1.79
C SER A 29 8.46 -40.38 -0.94
N SER A 30 8.43 -40.66 0.36
CA SER A 30 7.75 -39.87 1.38
C SER A 30 8.61 -39.82 2.63
N TYR A 31 8.84 -38.63 3.17
CA TYR A 31 9.70 -38.41 4.34
C TYR A 31 9.19 -37.25 5.19
N GLU A 32 9.54 -37.25 6.49
CA GLU A 32 9.24 -36.12 7.37
C GLU A 32 9.94 -34.85 6.88
N PHE A 33 9.15 -33.83 6.60
CA PHE A 33 9.63 -32.53 6.14
C PHE A 33 9.62 -31.54 7.30
N ILE A 34 10.80 -31.04 7.64
CA ILE A 34 10.96 -29.98 8.64
C ILE A 34 10.98 -28.64 7.91
N PRO A 35 9.97 -27.78 8.08
CA PRO A 35 9.96 -26.48 7.41
C PRO A 35 11.16 -25.63 7.85
N PRO A 36 11.82 -24.92 6.92
CA PRO A 36 12.86 -23.97 7.28
C PRO A 36 12.30 -22.87 8.18
N ALA A 37 13.06 -22.45 9.18
CA ALA A 37 12.62 -21.44 10.15
C ALA A 37 12.30 -20.11 9.44
N THR A 38 11.12 -19.56 9.71
CA THR A 38 10.69 -18.28 9.13
C THR A 38 11.56 -17.12 9.64
N ALA A 39 11.60 -16.00 8.90
CA ALA A 39 12.35 -14.81 9.33
C ALA A 39 11.93 -14.29 10.72
N LYS A 40 10.64 -14.43 11.07
CA LYS A 40 10.09 -14.11 12.40
C LYS A 40 10.55 -15.09 13.49
N GLU A 41 10.63 -16.39 13.17
CA GLU A 41 11.14 -17.42 14.10
C GLU A 41 12.65 -17.29 14.34
N LYS A 42 13.43 -16.88 13.33
CA LYS A 42 14.85 -16.57 13.48
C LYS A 42 15.10 -15.38 14.43
N GLN A 43 14.15 -14.44 14.53
CA GLN A 43 14.25 -13.27 15.42
C GLN A 43 13.78 -13.55 16.87
N ASN A 44 12.93 -14.55 17.11
CA ASN A 44 12.40 -14.87 18.44
C ASN A 44 12.78 -16.29 18.88
N LYS A 45 13.96 -16.45 19.49
CA LYS A 45 14.48 -17.74 19.98
C LYS A 45 13.67 -18.43 21.10
N ASN A 46 12.65 -17.78 21.67
CA ASN A 46 11.98 -18.25 22.90
C ASN A 46 10.50 -18.65 22.77
N LYS A 47 9.98 -18.91 21.56
CA LYS A 47 8.65 -19.53 21.40
C LYS A 47 8.77 -20.84 20.62
N SER A 48 8.64 -21.96 21.33
CA SER A 48 8.33 -23.26 20.72
C SER A 48 6.93 -23.17 20.14
N ALA A 49 6.84 -22.88 18.84
CA ALA A 49 5.62 -23.15 18.10
C ALA A 49 5.51 -24.66 17.97
N SER A 50 4.36 -25.23 18.33
CA SER A 50 4.01 -26.62 18.02
C SER A 50 4.07 -26.77 16.50
N LYS A 51 5.17 -27.33 15.99
CA LYS A 51 5.30 -27.61 14.57
C LYS A 51 4.43 -28.82 14.27
N GLU A 52 3.31 -28.60 13.59
CA GLU A 52 2.59 -29.69 12.93
C GLU A 52 3.58 -30.42 12.02
N LEU A 53 3.68 -31.74 12.18
CA LEU A 53 4.51 -32.59 11.33
C LEU A 53 3.99 -32.48 9.90
N LYS A 54 4.89 -32.21 8.96
CA LYS A 54 4.61 -32.19 7.53
C LYS A 54 5.47 -33.25 6.85
N TYR A 55 5.07 -33.65 5.65
CA TYR A 55 5.76 -34.67 4.88
C TYR A 55 6.07 -34.15 3.48
N GLY A 56 7.28 -34.44 3.01
CA GLY A 56 7.72 -34.19 1.64
C GLY A 56 7.49 -35.45 0.80
N VAL A 57 6.75 -35.31 -0.30
CA VAL A 57 6.38 -36.42 -1.19
C VAL A 57 6.90 -36.13 -2.60
N GLU A 58 7.64 -37.08 -3.16
CA GLU A 58 8.12 -37.06 -4.55
C GLU A 58 7.32 -38.10 -5.37
N PHE A 59 6.91 -37.72 -6.58
CA PHE A 59 6.18 -38.59 -7.51
C PHE A 59 7.04 -38.96 -8.72
N GLU A 60 6.64 -39.99 -9.48
CA GLU A 60 7.28 -40.38 -10.75
C GLU A 60 7.20 -39.21 -11.76
N ASP A 61 6.06 -38.54 -11.84
CA ASP A 61 5.84 -37.29 -12.55
C ASP A 61 4.71 -36.50 -11.86
N THR A 62 4.59 -35.19 -12.13
CA THR A 62 3.57 -34.34 -11.51
C THR A 62 2.90 -33.39 -12.50
N VAL A 63 1.59 -33.23 -12.32
CA VAL A 63 0.78 -32.19 -12.99
C VAL A 63 0.78 -30.87 -12.20
N LEU A 64 1.36 -30.84 -11.01
CA LEU A 64 1.40 -29.67 -10.14
C LEU A 64 2.78 -29.01 -10.25
N PHE A 65 2.83 -27.76 -10.70
CA PHE A 65 4.08 -27.03 -10.89
C PHE A 65 4.69 -26.65 -9.53
N PRO A 66 5.97 -26.97 -9.28
CA PRO A 66 6.70 -26.41 -8.15
C PRO A 66 6.93 -24.91 -8.34
N GLU A 67 7.36 -24.18 -7.32
CA GLU A 67 7.76 -22.79 -7.54
C GLU A 67 8.99 -22.65 -8.48
N GLY A 68 9.07 -21.56 -9.24
CA GLY A 68 10.24 -21.26 -10.07
C GLY A 68 10.05 -20.12 -11.09
N GLY A 69 11.13 -19.38 -11.40
CA GLY A 69 11.11 -18.33 -12.42
C GLY A 69 10.19 -17.14 -12.11
N GLY A 70 9.88 -16.89 -10.83
CA GLY A 70 8.90 -15.89 -10.41
C GLY A 70 7.45 -16.39 -10.38
N GLN A 71 7.17 -17.58 -10.91
CA GLN A 71 5.87 -18.23 -10.82
C GLN A 71 5.71 -18.96 -9.48
N PRO A 72 4.60 -18.71 -8.75
CA PRO A 72 4.30 -19.45 -7.52
C PRO A 72 3.87 -20.89 -7.82
N PHE A 73 4.01 -21.77 -6.83
CA PHE A 73 3.58 -23.15 -6.94
C PHE A 73 2.06 -23.29 -7.18
N ASP A 74 1.68 -24.40 -7.80
CA ASP A 74 0.27 -24.76 -7.97
C ASP A 74 -0.36 -25.30 -6.71
N LYS A 75 -1.65 -24.99 -6.54
CA LYS A 75 -2.49 -25.68 -5.59
C LYS A 75 -3.19 -26.85 -6.26
N GLY A 76 -3.57 -27.84 -5.47
CA GLY A 76 -4.23 -29.02 -5.99
C GLY A 76 -4.40 -30.09 -4.92
N THR A 77 -4.84 -31.25 -5.38
CA THR A 77 -5.13 -32.40 -4.52
C THR A 77 -4.38 -33.64 -4.98
N ILE A 78 -4.16 -34.54 -4.04
CA ILE A 78 -3.61 -35.88 -4.26
C ILE A 78 -4.65 -36.88 -3.79
N THR A 79 -5.19 -37.70 -4.68
CA THR A 79 -6.17 -38.74 -4.35
C THR A 79 -5.52 -40.11 -4.46
N VAL A 80 -5.47 -40.87 -3.37
CA VAL A 80 -4.96 -42.24 -3.35
C VAL A 80 -5.91 -43.14 -4.11
N LEU A 81 -5.41 -43.79 -5.15
CA LEU A 81 -6.21 -44.70 -5.97
C LEU A 81 -6.31 -46.05 -5.25
N ASN A 82 -7.55 -46.56 -5.16
CA ASN A 82 -7.85 -47.81 -4.46
C ASN A 82 -6.93 -48.94 -4.90
N THR A 83 -6.36 -49.63 -3.91
CA THR A 83 -5.75 -50.95 -4.06
C THR A 83 -6.65 -51.96 -3.37
N ASP A 84 -6.52 -53.26 -3.69
CA ASP A 84 -7.31 -54.34 -3.07
C ASP A 84 -7.25 -54.34 -1.52
N SER A 85 -6.27 -53.65 -0.94
CA SER A 85 -6.00 -53.50 0.50
C SER A 85 -6.59 -52.25 1.18
N CYS A 86 -7.15 -51.27 0.45
CA CYS A 86 -7.79 -50.09 1.05
C CYS A 86 -8.96 -49.59 0.18
N PRO A 87 -10.23 -49.83 0.58
CA PRO A 87 -11.40 -49.56 -0.26
C PRO A 87 -11.87 -48.09 -0.26
N GLU A 88 -11.44 -47.28 0.71
CA GLU A 88 -11.75 -45.85 0.77
C GLU A 88 -10.65 -45.01 0.11
N SER A 89 -11.03 -44.25 -0.90
CA SER A 89 -10.17 -43.28 -1.58
C SER A 89 -9.92 -42.08 -0.67
N LYS A 90 -8.66 -41.86 -0.29
CA LYS A 90 -8.25 -40.75 0.59
C LYS A 90 -7.66 -39.63 -0.25
N THR A 91 -8.17 -38.41 -0.06
CA THR A 91 -7.69 -37.20 -0.75
C THR A 91 -6.99 -36.25 0.21
N PHE A 92 -5.82 -35.77 -0.21
CA PHE A 92 -4.99 -34.79 0.52
C PHE A 92 -4.94 -33.46 -0.24
N GLN A 93 -4.90 -32.36 0.51
CA GLN A 93 -4.60 -31.04 -0.04
C GLN A 93 -3.09 -30.82 -0.07
N VAL A 94 -2.58 -30.26 -1.16
CA VAL A 94 -1.16 -29.89 -1.26
C VAL A 94 -0.94 -28.52 -0.64
N ASN A 95 -0.10 -28.47 0.40
CA ASN A 95 0.18 -27.24 1.14
C ASN A 95 1.16 -26.32 0.41
N ALA A 96 2.20 -26.91 -0.16
CA ALA A 96 3.25 -26.23 -0.91
C ALA A 96 3.94 -27.22 -1.84
N ILE A 97 4.60 -26.71 -2.88
CA ILE A 97 5.45 -27.53 -3.76
C ILE A 97 6.77 -26.79 -3.94
N LEU A 98 7.82 -27.39 -3.39
CA LEU A 98 9.16 -26.81 -3.39
C LEU A 98 9.98 -27.41 -4.51
N ARG A 99 10.80 -26.57 -5.12
CA ARG A 99 11.86 -27.02 -6.03
C ARG A 99 13.13 -27.27 -5.22
N ASP A 100 13.55 -28.52 -5.14
CA ASP A 100 14.87 -28.89 -4.63
C ASP A 100 15.76 -29.34 -5.80
N LYS A 101 16.59 -28.43 -6.29
CA LYS A 101 17.41 -28.61 -7.50
C LYS A 101 16.55 -28.97 -8.73
N LEU A 102 16.58 -30.23 -9.13
CA LEU A 102 15.81 -30.80 -10.25
C LEU A 102 14.61 -31.62 -9.78
N LYS A 103 14.26 -31.59 -8.50
CA LYS A 103 13.13 -32.35 -7.94
C LYS A 103 11.96 -31.44 -7.56
N ALA A 104 10.75 -31.96 -7.71
CA ALA A 104 9.52 -31.35 -7.21
C ALA A 104 9.06 -32.08 -5.94
N VAL A 105 9.10 -31.38 -4.80
CA VAL A 105 8.75 -31.92 -3.49
C VAL A 105 7.41 -31.35 -3.04
N HIS A 106 6.41 -32.22 -2.88
CA HIS A 106 5.05 -31.83 -2.50
C HIS A 106 4.90 -31.94 -0.98
N ILE A 107 4.48 -30.85 -0.34
CA ILE A 107 4.32 -30.78 1.10
C ILE A 107 2.87 -31.09 1.46
N VAL A 108 2.67 -32.11 2.29
CA VAL A 108 1.36 -32.60 2.76
C VAL A 108 1.37 -32.82 4.28
N ASP A 109 0.19 -32.95 4.89
CA ASP A 109 0.04 -33.11 6.34
C ASP A 109 0.18 -34.57 6.82
N GLU A 110 0.13 -35.52 5.90
CA GLU A 110 0.23 -36.95 6.19
C GLU A 110 1.17 -37.65 5.20
N PRO A 111 1.88 -38.72 5.62
CA PRO A 111 2.74 -39.47 4.72
C PRO A 111 1.90 -40.28 3.73
N ILE A 112 2.47 -40.52 2.55
CA ILE A 112 1.87 -41.40 1.54
C ILE A 112 2.91 -42.48 1.22
N GLU A 113 2.53 -43.75 1.39
CA GLU A 113 3.46 -44.88 1.24
C GLU A 113 4.11 -44.90 -0.17
N PRO A 114 5.45 -45.01 -0.26
CA PRO A 114 6.12 -45.22 -1.53
C PRO A 114 5.57 -46.41 -2.31
N GLY A 115 5.41 -46.26 -3.62
CA GLY A 115 4.80 -47.26 -4.48
C GLY A 115 3.28 -47.12 -4.67
N THR A 116 2.62 -46.25 -3.89
CA THR A 116 1.17 -45.99 -3.99
C THR A 116 0.83 -45.27 -5.29
N ASN A 117 -0.21 -45.75 -6.00
CA ASN A 117 -0.77 -45.05 -7.15
C ASN A 117 -1.70 -43.93 -6.68
N VAL A 118 -1.52 -42.74 -7.25
CA VAL A 118 -2.30 -41.55 -6.90
C VAL A 118 -2.76 -40.82 -8.15
N LEU A 119 -3.89 -40.12 -8.04
CA LEU A 119 -4.37 -39.14 -9.00
C LEU A 119 -4.07 -37.74 -8.45
N LEU A 120 -3.26 -36.99 -9.20
CA LEU A 120 -3.03 -35.57 -8.94
C LEU A 120 -4.05 -34.75 -9.72
N GLU A 121 -4.61 -33.72 -9.08
CA GLU A 121 -5.52 -32.76 -9.73
C GLU A 121 -5.14 -31.33 -9.36
N VAL A 122 -4.94 -30.48 -10.36
CA VAL A 122 -4.60 -29.07 -10.18
C VAL A 122 -5.85 -28.22 -9.90
N ASP A 123 -5.72 -27.21 -9.04
CA ASP A 123 -6.65 -26.08 -9.00
C ASP A 123 -6.55 -25.31 -10.33
N TRP A 124 -7.42 -25.69 -11.26
CA TRP A 124 -7.38 -25.19 -12.63
C TRP A 124 -7.60 -23.69 -12.73
N ASN A 125 -8.44 -23.11 -11.86
CA ASN A 125 -8.72 -21.67 -11.88
C ASN A 125 -7.46 -20.89 -11.48
N ARG A 126 -6.76 -21.36 -10.45
CA ARG A 126 -5.47 -20.78 -10.05
C ARG A 126 -4.41 -20.96 -11.13
N ARG A 127 -4.32 -22.15 -11.74
CA ARG A 127 -3.35 -22.41 -12.83
C ARG A 127 -3.54 -21.47 -14.00
N VAL A 128 -4.77 -21.28 -14.47
CA VAL A 128 -5.06 -20.36 -15.59
C VAL A 128 -4.71 -18.92 -15.22
N ASP A 129 -5.08 -18.48 -14.01
CA ASP A 129 -4.73 -17.15 -13.52
C ASP A 129 -3.20 -16.91 -13.55
N ILE A 130 -2.42 -17.87 -13.05
CA ILE A 130 -0.96 -17.82 -13.05
C ILE A 130 -0.41 -17.79 -14.49
N MET A 131 -0.89 -18.66 -15.39
CA MET A 131 -0.46 -18.69 -16.78
C MET A 131 -0.76 -17.37 -17.51
N GLN A 132 -1.90 -16.73 -17.20
CA GLN A 132 -2.25 -15.40 -17.72
C GLN A 132 -1.27 -14.33 -17.26
N GLN A 133 -0.89 -14.32 -15.97
CA GLN A 133 0.07 -13.35 -15.44
C GLN A 133 1.46 -13.56 -16.03
N HIS A 134 1.91 -14.82 -16.11
CA HIS A 134 3.25 -15.17 -16.58
C HIS A 134 3.41 -14.89 -18.07
N THR A 135 2.47 -15.37 -18.89
CA THR A 135 2.48 -15.09 -20.34
C THR A 135 2.34 -13.59 -20.62
N GLY A 136 1.50 -12.90 -19.84
CA GLY A 136 1.35 -11.44 -19.94
C GLY A 136 2.62 -10.67 -19.61
N GLN A 137 3.41 -11.15 -18.63
CA GLN A 137 4.71 -10.57 -18.33
C GLN A 137 5.69 -10.73 -19.50
N HIS A 138 5.80 -11.92 -20.09
CA HIS A 138 6.66 -12.14 -21.26
C HIS A 138 6.31 -11.18 -22.40
N LEU A 139 5.02 -11.06 -22.71
CA LEU A 139 4.56 -10.15 -23.76
C LEU A 139 4.83 -8.68 -23.43
N LEU A 140 4.70 -8.30 -22.16
CA LEU A 140 5.02 -6.94 -21.70
C LEU A 140 6.52 -6.63 -21.82
N SER A 141 7.37 -7.56 -21.39
CA SER A 141 8.83 -7.43 -21.49
C SER A 141 9.28 -7.34 -22.94
N ALA A 142 8.76 -8.22 -23.82
CA ALA A 142 9.06 -8.18 -25.25
C ALA A 142 8.77 -6.81 -25.88
N VAL A 143 7.65 -6.15 -25.50
CA VAL A 143 7.35 -4.80 -25.99
C VAL A 143 8.33 -3.76 -25.44
N PHE A 144 8.72 -3.85 -24.17
CA PHE A 144 9.72 -2.95 -23.59
C PHE A 144 11.12 -3.15 -24.19
N ASP A 145 11.49 -4.37 -24.57
CA ASP A 145 12.77 -4.66 -25.22
C ASP A 145 12.88 -3.93 -26.57
N THR A 146 11.77 -3.76 -27.31
CA THR A 146 11.75 -2.94 -28.54
C THR A 146 12.09 -1.46 -28.27
N LEU A 147 11.90 -1.00 -27.03
CA LEU A 147 12.22 0.34 -26.57
C LEU A 147 13.59 0.43 -25.88
N LYS A 148 14.36 -0.67 -25.84
CA LYS A 148 15.64 -0.80 -25.12
C LYS A 148 15.51 -0.55 -23.62
N LEU A 149 14.40 -0.99 -23.05
CA LEU A 149 14.08 -0.89 -21.63
C LEU A 149 13.97 -2.28 -21.02
N ASP A 150 15.12 -2.95 -20.89
CA ASP A 150 15.18 -4.35 -20.48
C ASP A 150 14.50 -4.60 -19.13
N THR A 151 13.81 -5.72 -19.02
CA THR A 151 13.22 -6.15 -17.73
C THR A 151 14.33 -6.69 -16.81
N LEU A 152 14.60 -5.97 -15.73
CA LEU A 152 15.66 -6.32 -14.77
C LEU A 152 15.23 -7.43 -13.80
N SER A 153 13.97 -7.40 -13.40
CA SER A 153 13.34 -8.41 -12.55
C SER A 153 11.83 -8.31 -12.65
N TRP A 154 11.11 -9.30 -12.13
CA TRP A 154 9.67 -9.25 -12.01
C TRP A 154 9.18 -9.99 -10.77
N SER A 155 7.94 -9.74 -10.38
CA SER A 155 7.28 -10.47 -9.31
C SER A 155 5.80 -10.64 -9.62
N MET A 156 5.31 -11.87 -9.42
CA MET A 156 3.88 -12.18 -9.46
C MET A 156 3.29 -12.00 -8.06
N GLY A 157 2.40 -11.02 -7.90
CA GLY A 157 1.62 -10.85 -6.67
C GLY A 157 0.30 -11.62 -6.72
N ASP A 158 -0.47 -11.58 -5.64
CA ASP A 158 -1.80 -12.20 -5.59
C ASP A 158 -2.84 -11.48 -6.46
N VAL A 159 -2.73 -10.14 -6.54
CA VAL A 159 -3.60 -9.30 -7.40
C VAL A 159 -2.75 -8.55 -8.41
N ILE A 160 -1.80 -7.73 -7.92
CA ILE A 160 -0.96 -6.87 -8.76
C ILE A 160 0.45 -7.44 -8.87
N ASN A 161 0.96 -7.51 -10.09
CA ASN A 161 2.33 -7.90 -10.41
C ASN A 161 3.19 -6.65 -10.64
N TYR A 162 4.51 -6.81 -10.74
CA TYR A 162 5.37 -5.75 -11.26
C TYR A 162 6.53 -6.29 -12.09
N ILE A 163 7.01 -5.45 -13.01
CA ILE A 163 8.35 -5.57 -13.61
C ILE A 163 9.23 -4.42 -13.11
N GLU A 164 10.53 -4.67 -12.98
CA GLU A 164 11.54 -3.64 -12.72
C GLU A 164 12.21 -3.23 -14.03
N LEU A 165 12.21 -1.92 -14.28
CA LEU A 165 12.78 -1.26 -15.45
C LEU A 165 13.99 -0.41 -15.03
N PRO A 166 14.97 -0.19 -15.93
CA PRO A 166 16.19 0.56 -15.60
C PRO A 166 15.92 2.02 -15.23
N GLU A 167 14.81 2.59 -15.70
CA GLU A 167 14.40 3.96 -15.39
C GLU A 167 12.87 4.11 -15.35
N LYS A 168 12.41 5.26 -14.87
CA LYS A 168 10.97 5.60 -14.88
C LYS A 168 10.53 5.99 -16.29
N VAL A 169 9.54 5.27 -16.80
CA VAL A 169 8.98 5.50 -18.13
C VAL A 169 7.92 6.62 -18.08
N PRO A 170 7.89 7.57 -19.03
CA PRO A 170 6.82 8.57 -19.11
C PRO A 170 5.43 7.94 -19.26
N ASP A 171 4.41 8.52 -18.65
CA ASP A 171 3.05 7.95 -18.63
C ASP A 171 2.47 7.75 -20.05
N GLU A 172 2.80 8.63 -20.99
CA GLU A 172 2.40 8.52 -22.40
C GLU A 172 3.01 7.27 -23.06
N VAL A 173 4.28 6.95 -22.76
CA VAL A 173 4.94 5.75 -23.27
C VAL A 173 4.34 4.50 -22.63
N VAL A 174 4.03 4.53 -21.32
CA VAL A 174 3.33 3.41 -20.66
C VAL A 174 1.98 3.14 -21.32
N LYS A 175 1.23 4.18 -21.68
CA LYS A 175 -0.04 4.04 -22.39
C LYS A 175 0.15 3.37 -23.76
N GLN A 176 1.14 3.81 -24.54
CA GLN A 176 1.46 3.20 -25.84
C GLN A 176 1.89 1.73 -25.70
N VAL A 177 2.67 1.39 -24.67
CA VAL A 177 3.04 0.00 -24.36
C VAL A 177 1.79 -0.82 -24.03
N GLN A 178 0.89 -0.31 -23.18
CA GLN A 178 -0.36 -1.02 -22.85
C GLN A 178 -1.20 -1.30 -24.09
N GLU A 179 -1.35 -0.30 -24.96
CA GLU A 179 -2.09 -0.44 -26.23
C GLU A 179 -1.42 -1.47 -27.13
N ARG A 180 -0.09 -1.43 -27.27
CA ARG A 180 0.65 -2.40 -28.08
C ARG A 180 0.54 -3.83 -27.55
N VAL A 181 0.66 -4.03 -26.24
CA VAL A 181 0.54 -5.38 -25.64
C VAL A 181 -0.89 -5.91 -25.82
N ASN A 182 -1.92 -5.11 -25.57
CA ASN A 182 -3.31 -5.54 -25.80
C ASN A 182 -3.60 -5.81 -27.29
N GLN A 183 -2.96 -5.08 -28.19
CA GLN A 183 -3.04 -5.37 -29.63
C GLN A 183 -2.42 -6.73 -29.98
N LEU A 184 -1.25 -7.07 -29.41
CA LEU A 184 -0.63 -8.40 -29.58
C LEU A 184 -1.48 -9.54 -28.96
N ILE A 185 -2.20 -9.26 -27.86
CA ILE A 185 -3.19 -10.19 -27.29
C ILE A 185 -4.32 -10.43 -28.29
N PHE A 186 -4.85 -9.37 -28.89
CA PHE A 186 -5.94 -9.45 -29.86
C PHE A 186 -5.54 -10.19 -31.14
N GLU A 187 -4.29 -10.04 -31.60
CA GLU A 187 -3.75 -10.70 -32.79
C GLU A 187 -3.60 -12.23 -32.64
N ALA A 188 -3.73 -12.76 -31.41
CA ALA A 188 -3.82 -14.19 -31.13
C ALA A 188 -2.62 -15.03 -31.62
N HIS A 189 -1.40 -14.54 -31.35
CA HIS A 189 -0.14 -15.20 -31.70
C HIS A 189 0.04 -16.54 -30.98
N PRO A 190 0.56 -17.59 -31.66
CA PRO A 190 0.80 -18.88 -31.04
C PRO A 190 1.95 -18.81 -30.04
N ILE A 191 1.89 -19.69 -29.03
CA ILE A 191 2.93 -19.83 -28.02
C ILE A 191 3.44 -21.27 -28.07
N HIS A 192 4.75 -21.40 -28.22
CA HIS A 192 5.43 -22.69 -28.33
C HIS A 192 6.48 -22.83 -27.22
N VAL A 193 6.65 -24.06 -26.74
CA VAL A 193 7.73 -24.42 -25.83
C VAL A 193 8.63 -25.38 -26.58
N VAL A 194 9.91 -25.02 -26.70
CA VAL A 194 10.93 -25.87 -27.33
C VAL A 194 12.01 -26.21 -26.31
N THR A 195 12.60 -27.40 -26.44
CA THR A 195 13.74 -27.83 -25.63
C THR A 195 15.00 -27.95 -26.49
N GLN A 196 16.17 -28.02 -25.83
CA GLN A 196 17.46 -28.15 -26.52
C GLN A 196 17.53 -29.39 -27.44
N ASP A 197 16.89 -30.49 -27.03
CA ASP A 197 16.87 -31.74 -27.77
C ASP A 197 16.00 -31.68 -29.03
N ASP A 198 15.06 -30.73 -29.11
CA ASP A 198 14.09 -30.71 -30.20
C ASP A 198 14.72 -30.23 -31.52
N HIS A 199 15.74 -29.34 -31.50
CA HIS A 199 16.16 -28.67 -32.74
C HIS A 199 17.65 -28.23 -32.89
N GLY A 200 18.58 -28.59 -32.00
CA GLY A 200 19.99 -28.18 -32.18
C GLY A 200 20.20 -26.66 -32.27
N VAL A 201 19.25 -25.90 -31.72
CA VAL A 201 19.25 -24.44 -31.68
C VAL A 201 20.27 -24.00 -30.64
N GLU A 202 21.15 -23.05 -30.98
CA GLU A 202 21.95 -22.34 -29.98
C GLU A 202 20.99 -21.58 -29.07
N ILE A 203 20.88 -22.04 -27.82
CA ILE A 203 20.05 -21.42 -26.81
C ILE A 203 20.88 -20.40 -26.05
N ASP A 204 20.39 -19.16 -25.98
CA ASP A 204 20.95 -18.18 -25.07
C ASP A 204 20.64 -18.57 -23.62
N THR A 205 21.66 -19.00 -22.90
CA THR A 205 21.59 -19.43 -21.49
C THR A 205 21.97 -18.33 -20.50
N SER A 206 22.21 -17.09 -20.97
CA SER A 206 22.69 -15.98 -20.13
C SER A 206 21.75 -15.63 -18.96
N HIS A 207 20.46 -15.96 -19.10
CA HIS A 207 19.43 -15.71 -18.09
C HIS A 207 19.07 -16.93 -17.21
N LEU A 208 19.82 -18.04 -17.29
CA LEU A 208 19.59 -19.19 -16.41
C LEU A 208 20.07 -18.91 -14.97
N PRO A 209 19.36 -19.41 -13.94
CA PRO A 209 19.83 -19.32 -12.56
C PRO A 209 21.19 -20.00 -12.34
N ASP A 210 22.04 -19.42 -11.50
CA ASP A 210 23.38 -19.94 -11.18
C ASP A 210 23.36 -21.38 -10.60
N ASP A 211 22.26 -21.79 -9.97
CA ASP A 211 22.08 -23.10 -9.36
C ASP A 211 21.51 -24.16 -10.33
N TYR A 212 21.29 -23.79 -11.59
CA TYR A 212 20.77 -24.67 -12.61
C TYR A 212 21.86 -25.57 -13.21
N ASP A 213 21.76 -26.88 -12.99
CA ASP A 213 22.67 -27.86 -13.57
C ASP A 213 22.36 -28.07 -15.06
N GLN A 214 23.00 -27.30 -15.93
CA GLN A 214 22.85 -27.39 -17.38
C GLN A 214 23.27 -28.75 -17.95
N SER A 215 24.11 -29.52 -17.24
CA SER A 215 24.56 -30.84 -17.71
C SER A 215 23.51 -31.94 -17.53
N LYS A 216 22.48 -31.70 -16.70
CA LYS A 216 21.43 -32.67 -16.36
C LYS A 216 20.00 -32.14 -16.49
N GLY A 217 19.82 -30.83 -16.49
CA GLY A 217 18.52 -30.17 -16.60
C GLY A 217 18.08 -29.99 -18.06
N VAL A 218 16.77 -29.83 -18.28
CA VAL A 218 16.19 -29.53 -19.60
C VAL A 218 15.92 -28.03 -19.73
N VAL A 219 16.71 -27.34 -20.55
CA VAL A 219 16.48 -25.92 -20.86
C VAL A 219 15.24 -25.79 -21.75
N ARG A 220 14.23 -25.07 -21.26
CA ARG A 220 12.98 -24.78 -21.97
C ARG A 220 12.99 -23.33 -22.46
N ILE A 221 12.69 -23.13 -23.74
CA ILE A 221 12.51 -21.82 -24.34
C ILE A 221 11.04 -21.64 -24.68
N VAL A 222 10.46 -20.55 -24.18
CA VAL A 222 9.10 -20.13 -24.50
C VAL A 222 9.19 -19.13 -25.62
N LYS A 223 8.54 -19.43 -26.75
CA LYS A 223 8.45 -18.58 -27.93
C LYS A 223 7.04 -18.05 -28.07
N ILE A 224 6.90 -16.74 -28.21
CA ILE A 224 5.63 -16.08 -28.52
C ILE A 224 5.75 -15.52 -29.93
N GLY A 225 4.87 -15.97 -30.84
CA GLY A 225 5.01 -15.67 -32.26
C GLY A 225 6.39 -16.08 -32.82
N ASP A 226 6.66 -15.72 -34.07
CA ASP A 226 7.94 -16.02 -34.69
C ASP A 226 9.04 -15.02 -34.25
N ASP A 227 8.67 -13.74 -34.07
CA ASP A 227 9.61 -12.62 -33.84
C ASP A 227 9.21 -11.72 -32.65
N ILE A 228 8.34 -12.16 -31.75
CA ILE A 228 7.89 -11.31 -30.62
C ILE A 228 8.73 -11.57 -29.38
N ASP A 229 8.79 -12.82 -28.91
CA ASP A 229 9.53 -13.19 -27.71
C ASP A 229 10.14 -14.59 -27.83
N SER A 230 11.34 -14.79 -27.29
CA SER A 230 12.00 -16.10 -27.24
C SER A 230 12.94 -16.17 -26.05
N ASN A 231 12.41 -16.57 -24.89
CA ASN A 231 13.13 -16.49 -23.61
C ASN A 231 13.19 -17.84 -22.86
N PRO A 232 14.29 -18.13 -22.15
CA PRO A 232 14.39 -19.31 -21.29
C PRO A 232 13.43 -19.19 -20.12
N CYS A 233 12.45 -20.09 -20.03
CA CYS A 233 11.49 -20.10 -18.94
C CYS A 233 11.01 -21.51 -18.58
N CYS A 234 11.06 -21.80 -17.28
CA CYS A 234 10.60 -23.08 -16.71
C CYS A 234 9.12 -23.07 -16.32
N GLY A 235 8.42 -21.94 -16.43
CA GLY A 235 7.03 -21.78 -16.03
C GLY A 235 6.01 -22.48 -16.94
N THR A 236 4.76 -22.41 -16.53
CA THR A 236 3.60 -22.83 -17.33
C THR A 236 3.06 -21.65 -18.12
N HIS A 237 2.76 -21.86 -19.40
CA HIS A 237 2.32 -20.79 -20.30
C HIS A 237 1.03 -21.18 -21.02
N LEU A 238 0.34 -20.15 -21.48
CA LEU A 238 -0.81 -20.27 -22.38
C LEU A 238 -0.35 -20.80 -23.75
N SER A 239 -1.29 -21.27 -24.57
CA SER A 239 -0.98 -21.74 -25.94
C SER A 239 -1.10 -20.64 -26.99
N ASN A 240 -1.72 -19.51 -26.64
CA ASN A 240 -1.95 -18.37 -27.52
C ASN A 240 -2.09 -17.06 -26.70
N THR A 241 -1.56 -15.94 -27.19
CA THR A 241 -1.66 -14.62 -26.55
C THR A 241 -3.09 -14.18 -26.27
N SER A 242 -4.07 -14.55 -27.09
CA SER A 242 -5.50 -14.21 -26.88
C SER A 242 -6.07 -14.77 -25.58
N GLN A 243 -5.51 -15.87 -25.05
CA GLN A 243 -5.94 -16.47 -23.79
C GLN A 243 -5.50 -15.64 -22.56
N ILE A 244 -4.60 -14.65 -22.75
CA ILE A 244 -4.29 -13.65 -21.73
C ILE A 244 -5.54 -12.81 -21.43
N GLY A 245 -6.40 -12.58 -22.43
CA GLY A 245 -7.62 -11.80 -22.33
C GLY A 245 -7.37 -10.29 -22.44
N SER A 246 -6.66 -9.73 -21.46
CA SER A 246 -6.21 -8.33 -21.48
C SER A 246 -5.09 -8.11 -20.47
N ILE A 247 -4.39 -6.99 -20.62
CA ILE A 247 -3.44 -6.47 -19.63
C ILE A 247 -3.82 -5.04 -19.23
N ALA A 248 -3.68 -4.72 -17.95
CA ALA A 248 -3.77 -3.35 -17.43
C ALA A 248 -2.46 -2.97 -16.75
N LEU A 249 -1.91 -1.84 -17.13
CA LEU A 249 -0.75 -1.19 -16.51
C LEU A 249 -1.24 -0.12 -15.55
N PHE A 250 -0.61 -0.04 -14.38
CA PHE A 250 -0.99 0.89 -13.32
C PHE A 250 0.11 1.94 -13.10
N ASN A 251 0.26 2.40 -11.87
CA ASN A 251 1.28 3.35 -11.48
C ASN A 251 2.69 2.75 -11.59
N GLN A 252 3.66 3.65 -11.53
CA GLN A 252 5.07 3.30 -11.38
C GLN A 252 5.61 3.83 -10.06
N THR A 253 6.54 3.12 -9.45
CA THR A 253 7.25 3.58 -8.25
C THR A 253 8.76 3.51 -8.47
N SER A 254 9.45 4.64 -8.35
CA SER A 254 10.90 4.69 -8.38
C SER A 254 11.50 3.94 -7.18
N ILE A 255 12.52 3.14 -7.43
CA ILE A 255 13.26 2.39 -6.41
C ILE A 255 14.74 2.82 -6.39
N ARG A 256 15.53 2.23 -5.49
CA ARG A 256 16.96 2.56 -5.36
C ARG A 256 17.71 2.23 -6.66
N GLY A 257 18.70 3.06 -7.00
CA GLY A 257 19.53 2.86 -8.20
C GLY A 257 18.99 3.50 -9.47
N GLY A 258 17.91 4.29 -9.40
CA GLY A 258 17.31 4.95 -10.57
C GLY A 258 16.25 4.10 -11.29
N HIS A 259 16.14 2.82 -10.92
CA HIS A 259 15.17 1.88 -11.48
C HIS A 259 13.73 2.24 -11.09
N SER A 260 12.77 1.64 -11.80
CA SER A 260 11.33 1.83 -11.59
C SER A 260 10.59 0.51 -11.55
N ARG A 261 9.61 0.38 -10.67
CA ARG A 261 8.64 -0.72 -10.68
C ARG A 261 7.39 -0.28 -11.41
N LEU A 262 7.07 -0.93 -12.52
CA LEU A 262 5.81 -0.77 -13.22
C LEU A 262 4.86 -1.89 -12.81
N TYR A 263 3.71 -1.51 -12.25
CA TYR A 263 2.70 -2.45 -11.78
C TYR A 263 1.75 -2.83 -12.91
N PHE A 264 1.36 -4.11 -12.99
CA PHE A 264 0.44 -4.61 -14.00
C PHE A 264 -0.39 -5.79 -13.50
N THR A 265 -1.46 -6.10 -14.23
CA THR A 265 -2.21 -7.36 -14.06
C THR A 265 -2.81 -7.81 -15.38
N CYS A 266 -3.06 -9.11 -15.51
CA CYS A 266 -3.61 -9.73 -16.73
C CYS A 266 -4.88 -10.54 -16.46
N GLY A 267 -5.64 -10.77 -17.54
CA GLY A 267 -6.76 -11.72 -17.59
C GLY A 267 -7.86 -11.43 -16.58
N SER A 268 -8.30 -12.48 -15.87
CA SER A 268 -9.45 -12.37 -14.96
C SER A 268 -9.27 -11.32 -13.85
N ARG A 269 -8.03 -11.01 -13.47
CA ARG A 269 -7.71 -9.98 -12.49
C ARG A 269 -7.99 -8.57 -12.98
N VAL A 270 -7.86 -8.30 -14.29
CA VAL A 270 -8.19 -6.99 -14.87
C VAL A 270 -9.67 -6.67 -14.65
N ALA A 271 -10.55 -7.63 -14.90
CA ALA A 271 -11.99 -7.46 -14.69
C ALA A 271 -12.33 -7.22 -13.21
N LYS A 272 -11.66 -7.93 -12.29
CA LYS A 272 -11.82 -7.73 -10.83
C LYS A 272 -11.40 -6.34 -10.39
N VAL A 273 -10.20 -5.91 -10.77
CA VAL A 273 -9.68 -4.58 -10.43
C VAL A 273 -10.54 -3.47 -11.04
N ALA A 274 -11.00 -3.63 -12.28
CA ALA A 274 -11.89 -2.67 -12.92
C ALA A 274 -13.23 -2.53 -12.18
N ALA A 275 -13.82 -3.64 -11.73
CA ALA A 275 -15.05 -3.63 -10.93
C ALA A 275 -14.82 -2.94 -9.57
N GLU A 276 -13.74 -3.27 -8.87
CA GLU A 276 -13.38 -2.65 -7.58
C GLU A 276 -13.19 -1.13 -7.72
N TYR A 277 -12.47 -0.67 -8.76
CA TYR A 277 -12.27 0.76 -9.00
C TYR A 277 -13.56 1.46 -9.40
N PHE A 278 -14.42 0.81 -10.18
CA PHE A 278 -15.73 1.35 -10.51
C PHE A 278 -16.61 1.52 -9.26
N ASP A 279 -16.62 0.56 -8.34
CA ASP A 279 -17.38 0.66 -7.09
C ASP A 279 -16.87 1.79 -6.18
N ILE A 280 -15.56 2.00 -6.12
CA ILE A 280 -14.95 3.14 -5.42
C ILE A 280 -15.42 4.46 -6.06
N LEU A 281 -15.30 4.60 -7.38
CA LEU A 281 -15.70 5.80 -8.10
C LEU A 281 -17.19 6.10 -7.94
N LYS A 282 -18.04 5.07 -8.04
CA LYS A 282 -19.49 5.16 -7.82
C LYS A 282 -19.82 5.61 -6.40
N THR A 283 -19.09 5.12 -5.40
CA THR A 283 -19.27 5.53 -4.00
C THR A 283 -18.91 7.00 -3.81
N VAL A 284 -17.76 7.43 -4.34
CA VAL A 284 -17.29 8.81 -4.26
C VAL A 284 -18.24 9.75 -5.00
N SER A 285 -18.61 9.43 -6.24
CA SER A 285 -19.48 10.26 -7.06
C SER A 285 -20.88 10.38 -6.47
N GLY A 286 -21.48 9.28 -6.00
CA GLY A 286 -22.84 9.27 -5.47
C GLY A 286 -22.97 9.80 -4.04
N THR A 287 -22.06 9.40 -3.14
CA THR A 287 -22.23 9.64 -1.69
C THR A 287 -21.48 10.88 -1.20
N GLN A 288 -20.31 11.18 -1.78
CA GLN A 288 -19.44 12.25 -1.28
C GLN A 288 -19.56 13.53 -2.09
N LEU A 289 -19.70 13.43 -3.41
CA LEU A 289 -19.68 14.59 -4.32
C LEU A 289 -21.04 14.89 -4.96
N SER A 290 -21.98 13.95 -4.93
CA SER A 290 -23.29 14.03 -5.57
C SER A 290 -23.20 14.45 -7.04
N CYS A 291 -22.43 13.69 -7.83
CA CYS A 291 -22.15 13.96 -9.25
C CYS A 291 -22.07 12.68 -10.09
N GLN A 292 -21.98 12.85 -11.42
CA GLN A 292 -21.63 11.76 -12.32
C GLN A 292 -20.15 11.41 -12.18
N ILE A 293 -19.76 10.19 -12.55
CA ILE A 293 -18.36 9.71 -12.45
C ILE A 293 -17.42 10.62 -13.27
N ASP A 294 -17.85 11.03 -14.47
CA ASP A 294 -17.06 11.90 -15.36
C ASP A 294 -16.80 13.30 -14.77
N ASP A 295 -17.64 13.73 -13.82
CA ASP A 295 -17.54 15.04 -13.15
C ASP A 295 -16.70 14.99 -11.86
N VAL A 296 -16.26 13.81 -11.40
CA VAL A 296 -15.60 13.64 -10.09
C VAL A 296 -14.39 14.56 -9.95
N THR A 297 -13.53 14.64 -10.95
CA THR A 297 -12.33 15.50 -10.93
C THR A 297 -12.71 16.97 -10.81
N THR A 298 -13.65 17.43 -11.65
CA THR A 298 -14.18 18.80 -11.62
C THR A 298 -14.80 19.14 -10.26
N LYS A 299 -15.54 18.21 -9.65
CA LYS A 299 -16.16 18.40 -8.34
C LYS A 299 -15.14 18.46 -7.20
N VAL A 300 -14.08 17.66 -7.27
CA VAL A 300 -12.96 17.73 -6.32
C VAL A 300 -12.26 19.10 -6.41
N ASP A 301 -12.02 19.61 -7.62
CA ASP A 301 -11.42 20.94 -7.81
C ASP A 301 -12.33 22.07 -7.31
N GLN A 302 -13.63 21.97 -7.55
CA GLN A 302 -14.62 22.90 -7.00
C GLN A 302 -14.64 22.86 -5.48
N LEU A 303 -14.60 21.67 -4.86
CA LEU A 303 -14.56 21.51 -3.41
C LEU A 303 -13.30 22.14 -2.82
N SER A 304 -12.13 21.87 -3.41
CA SER A 304 -10.84 22.47 -3.01
C SER A 304 -10.87 24.00 -3.12
N THR A 305 -11.44 24.52 -4.20
CA THR A 305 -11.61 25.96 -4.42
C THR A 305 -12.55 26.58 -3.39
N ASN A 306 -13.69 25.94 -3.11
CA ASN A 306 -14.65 26.40 -2.12
C ASN A 306 -14.08 26.36 -0.70
N TYR A 307 -13.29 25.34 -0.37
CA TYR A 307 -12.57 25.24 0.90
C TYR A 307 -11.59 26.41 1.09
N ARG A 308 -10.79 26.73 0.07
CA ARG A 308 -9.88 27.89 0.11
C ARG A 308 -10.64 29.21 0.26
N LYS A 309 -11.75 29.38 -0.47
CA LYS A 309 -12.61 30.57 -0.37
C LYS A 309 -13.21 30.70 1.03
N ALA A 310 -13.78 29.64 1.58
CA ALA A 310 -14.37 29.62 2.92
C ALA A 310 -13.33 29.99 3.99
N ASN A 311 -12.11 29.43 3.92
CA ASN A 311 -11.03 29.79 4.85
C ASN A 311 -10.59 31.25 4.73
N SER A 312 -10.53 31.78 3.50
CA SER A 312 -10.23 33.21 3.29
C SER A 312 -11.33 34.10 3.87
N THR A 313 -12.60 33.75 3.65
CA THR A 313 -13.75 34.45 4.26
C THR A 313 -13.70 34.38 5.78
N ILE A 314 -13.41 33.21 6.37
CA ILE A 314 -13.27 33.04 7.82
C ILE A 314 -12.14 33.94 8.36
N ALA A 315 -10.99 34.01 7.68
CA ALA A 315 -9.89 34.88 8.08
C ALA A 315 -10.28 36.36 8.04
N ASN A 316 -10.96 36.80 6.98
CA ASN A 316 -11.42 38.18 6.84
C ASN A 316 -12.47 38.55 7.90
N LEU A 317 -13.48 37.70 8.11
CA LEU A 317 -14.49 37.91 9.15
C LEU A 317 -13.86 37.88 10.56
N THR A 318 -12.88 37.02 10.80
CA THR A 318 -12.12 36.99 12.06
C THR A 318 -11.40 38.32 12.28
N LYS A 319 -10.81 38.90 11.23
CA LYS A 319 -10.17 40.21 11.30
C LYS A 319 -11.17 41.34 11.55
N GLU A 320 -12.30 41.35 10.87
CA GLU A 320 -13.37 42.35 11.10
C GLU A 320 -13.90 42.29 12.54
N LEU A 321 -14.21 41.08 13.04
CA LEU A 321 -14.64 40.88 14.42
C LEU A 321 -13.55 41.28 15.42
N ALA A 322 -12.29 41.04 15.09
CA ALA A 322 -11.17 41.43 15.95
C ALA A 322 -11.00 42.95 15.99
N ASN A 323 -11.18 43.63 14.86
CA ASN A 323 -11.13 45.09 14.76
C ASN A 323 -12.29 45.76 15.53
N LEU A 324 -13.51 45.23 15.42
CA LEU A 324 -14.66 45.71 16.21
C LEU A 324 -14.38 45.58 17.71
N LYS A 325 -13.86 44.41 18.14
CA LYS A 325 -13.55 44.19 19.56
C LYS A 325 -12.39 45.07 20.04
N ALA A 326 -11.36 45.28 19.21
CA ALA A 326 -10.28 46.20 19.50
C ALA A 326 -10.78 47.65 19.66
N THR A 327 -11.71 48.08 18.81
CA THR A 327 -12.34 49.41 18.89
C THR A 327 -13.14 49.57 20.19
N GLU A 328 -13.93 48.55 20.57
CA GLU A 328 -14.67 48.53 21.83
C GLU A 328 -13.72 48.70 23.04
N ILE A 329 -12.60 47.97 23.05
CA ILE A 329 -11.59 48.06 24.11
C ILE A 329 -10.93 49.43 24.10
N PHE A 330 -10.52 49.93 22.94
CA PHE A 330 -9.88 51.23 22.79
C PHE A 330 -10.74 52.35 23.36
N ASN A 331 -12.05 52.32 23.09
CA ASN A 331 -13.00 53.32 23.59
C ASN A 331 -13.31 53.18 25.10
N ARG A 332 -13.12 51.99 25.68
CA ARG A 332 -13.36 51.73 27.12
C ARG A 332 -12.15 52.09 27.99
N LEU A 333 -10.93 52.04 27.44
CA LEU A 333 -9.71 52.36 28.19
C LEU A 333 -9.65 53.86 28.52
N ASN A 334 -9.38 54.19 29.79
CA ASN A 334 -9.29 55.57 30.26
C ASN A 334 -7.90 56.18 29.94
N PRO A 335 -7.79 57.27 29.15
CA PRO A 335 -6.52 57.91 28.80
C PRO A 335 -5.64 58.35 29.99
N THR A 336 -6.27 58.66 31.13
CA THR A 336 -5.63 59.35 32.25
C THR A 336 -5.26 58.43 33.42
N GLU A 337 -5.80 57.22 33.47
CA GLU A 337 -5.65 56.29 34.61
C GLU A 337 -5.12 54.93 34.15
N ASP A 338 -4.48 54.19 35.05
CA ASP A 338 -4.03 52.82 34.77
C ASP A 338 -5.23 51.87 34.74
N GLY A 339 -5.50 51.25 33.59
CA GLY A 339 -6.64 50.36 33.41
C GLY A 339 -6.26 48.93 33.01
N VAL A 340 -7.14 47.97 33.31
CA VAL A 340 -7.08 46.60 32.79
C VAL A 340 -8.21 46.39 31.79
N ALA A 341 -7.88 45.84 30.62
CA ALA A 341 -8.88 45.35 29.67
C ALA A 341 -8.63 43.88 29.39
N TYR A 342 -9.69 43.14 29.08
CA TYR A 342 -9.58 41.75 28.71
C TYR A 342 -10.43 41.36 27.52
N VAL A 343 -10.02 40.27 26.87
CA VAL A 343 -10.75 39.61 25.79
C VAL A 343 -10.87 38.14 26.15
N TYR A 344 -12.11 37.67 26.19
CA TYR A 344 -12.43 36.27 26.38
C TYR A 344 -13.17 35.70 25.16
N ARG A 345 -12.81 34.48 24.75
CA ARG A 345 -13.56 33.67 23.77
C ARG A 345 -13.59 32.22 24.21
N GLU A 346 -14.77 31.62 24.18
CA GLU A 346 -14.92 30.19 24.51
C GLU A 346 -14.21 29.28 23.50
N GLU A 347 -14.24 29.62 22.22
CA GLU A 347 -13.57 28.86 21.16
C GLU A 347 -12.05 28.92 21.33
N ASN A 348 -11.38 27.76 21.24
CA ASN A 348 -9.92 27.69 21.25
C ASN A 348 -9.33 28.15 19.90
N ASN A 349 -9.47 29.45 19.60
CA ASN A 349 -8.87 30.12 18.45
C ASN A 349 -7.89 31.22 18.91
N PRO A 350 -6.59 30.89 19.09
CA PRO A 350 -5.57 31.87 19.46
C PRO A 350 -5.34 32.98 18.42
N GLU A 351 -5.70 32.73 17.16
CA GLU A 351 -5.50 33.67 16.05
C GLU A 351 -6.38 34.91 16.22
N TYR A 352 -7.65 34.72 16.64
CA TYR A 352 -8.55 35.83 16.93
C TYR A 352 -7.98 36.77 18.00
N LEU A 353 -7.55 36.20 19.14
CA LEU A 353 -6.97 36.99 20.24
C LEU A 353 -5.73 37.77 19.81
N THR A 354 -4.85 37.12 19.06
CA THR A 354 -3.63 37.74 18.54
C THR A 354 -3.97 38.87 17.54
N THR A 355 -5.03 38.70 16.75
CA THR A 355 -5.51 39.73 15.82
C THR A 355 -6.10 40.92 16.58
N VAL A 356 -6.90 40.70 17.64
CA VAL A 356 -7.42 41.80 18.48
C VAL A 356 -6.27 42.63 19.07
N GLN A 357 -5.22 41.98 19.57
CA GLN A 357 -4.04 42.68 20.09
C GLN A 357 -3.36 43.54 19.02
N LYS A 358 -3.21 43.01 17.80
CA LYS A 358 -2.58 43.74 16.68
C LYS A 358 -3.41 44.95 16.24
N GLU A 359 -4.72 44.78 16.11
CA GLU A 359 -5.64 45.85 15.72
C GLU A 359 -5.67 46.96 16.80
N LEU A 360 -5.73 46.60 18.08
CA LEU A 360 -5.66 47.56 19.19
C LEU A 360 -4.33 48.33 19.19
N ALA A 361 -3.20 47.63 19.04
CA ALA A 361 -1.89 48.28 18.94
C ALA A 361 -1.80 49.23 17.73
N THR A 362 -2.43 48.87 16.61
CA THR A 362 -2.49 49.74 15.42
C THR A 362 -3.28 51.02 15.71
N MET A 363 -4.42 50.93 16.39
CA MET A 363 -5.23 52.11 16.77
C MET A 363 -4.49 53.03 17.76
N ILE A 364 -3.80 52.45 18.75
CA ILE A 364 -2.98 53.21 19.71
C ILE A 364 -1.85 53.95 18.97
N ASN A 365 -1.14 53.26 18.07
CA ASN A 365 -0.05 53.86 17.30
C ASN A 365 -0.51 54.95 16.32
N ALA A 366 -1.73 54.84 15.79
CA ALA A 366 -2.33 55.87 14.94
C ALA A 366 -2.71 57.13 15.74
N ASN A 367 -3.01 57.00 17.03
CA ASN A 367 -3.41 58.10 17.92
C ASN A 367 -2.41 58.29 19.07
N LYS A 368 -1.18 58.70 18.79
CA LYS A 368 -0.11 58.77 19.80
C LYS A 368 -0.43 59.64 21.03
N ASP A 369 -1.31 60.62 20.88
CA ASP A 369 -1.72 61.54 21.94
C ASP A 369 -2.97 61.08 22.71
N CYS A 370 -3.49 59.86 22.44
CA CYS A 370 -4.70 59.34 23.08
C CYS A 370 -4.53 58.93 24.56
N GLY A 371 -3.31 58.99 25.10
CA GLY A 371 -3.01 58.63 26.50
C GLY A 371 -3.04 57.12 26.83
N ILE A 372 -3.50 56.28 25.90
CA ILE A 372 -3.55 54.82 26.03
C ILE A 372 -2.18 54.22 25.69
N ASP A 373 -1.65 53.39 26.59
CA ASP A 373 -0.35 52.72 26.43
C ASP A 373 -0.40 51.34 27.11
N ILE A 374 -0.46 50.27 26.32
CA ILE A 374 -0.51 48.86 26.78
C ILE A 374 0.85 48.28 27.19
N THR A 375 1.89 49.12 27.26
CA THR A 375 3.23 48.76 27.74
C THR A 375 3.55 49.40 29.08
N LYS A 376 3.05 50.62 29.33
CA LYS A 376 3.40 51.39 30.54
C LYS A 376 2.24 51.69 31.48
N LYS A 377 1.01 51.88 30.97
CA LYS A 377 -0.15 52.30 31.79
C LYS A 377 -1.24 51.24 31.89
N HIS A 378 -1.57 50.64 30.75
CA HIS A 378 -2.70 49.74 30.62
C HIS A 378 -2.23 48.29 30.49
N THR A 379 -3.02 47.36 31.02
CA THR A 379 -2.77 45.92 30.89
C THR A 379 -3.86 45.25 30.08
N LEU A 380 -3.47 44.49 29.06
CA LEU A 380 -4.37 43.70 28.21
C LEU A 380 -4.24 42.22 28.55
N VAL A 381 -5.36 41.58 28.87
CA VAL A 381 -5.47 40.15 29.15
C VAL A 381 -6.24 39.46 28.02
N LEU A 382 -5.66 38.43 27.41
CA LEU A 382 -6.28 37.67 26.33
C LEU A 382 -6.42 36.22 26.78
N ILE A 383 -7.64 35.70 26.81
CA ILE A 383 -7.95 34.35 27.28
C ILE A 383 -8.88 33.68 26.27
N ASN A 384 -8.60 32.42 25.94
CA ASN A 384 -9.55 31.59 25.21
C ASN A 384 -9.70 30.18 25.79
N GLY A 385 -10.74 29.49 25.31
CA GLY A 385 -11.10 28.15 25.72
C GLY A 385 -12.12 28.12 26.85
N ASN A 386 -12.69 26.95 27.09
CA ASN A 386 -13.63 26.64 28.13
C ASN A 386 -13.48 25.15 28.55
N GLN A 387 -14.41 24.63 29.34
CA GLN A 387 -14.35 23.24 29.80
C GLN A 387 -14.46 22.21 28.66
N THR A 388 -15.16 22.53 27.57
CA THR A 388 -15.41 21.62 26.45
C THR A 388 -14.37 21.75 25.33
N SER A 389 -13.58 22.81 25.31
CA SER A 389 -12.47 22.98 24.39
C SER A 389 -11.27 22.13 24.82
N ASN A 390 -10.50 21.61 23.85
CA ASN A 390 -9.24 20.91 24.10
C ASN A 390 -8.14 21.90 24.56
N GLY A 391 -8.33 22.52 25.73
CA GLY A 391 -7.45 23.52 26.32
C GLY A 391 -7.68 24.95 25.83
N GLY A 392 -6.71 25.82 26.11
CA GLY A 392 -6.73 27.24 25.81
C GLY A 392 -5.38 27.93 25.97
N MET A 393 -5.37 29.25 25.83
CA MET A 393 -4.20 30.12 25.92
C MET A 393 -4.56 31.34 26.76
N VAL A 394 -3.59 31.78 27.56
CA VAL A 394 -3.60 33.08 28.23
C VAL A 394 -2.40 33.89 27.74
N LYS A 395 -2.63 35.16 27.38
CA LYS A 395 -1.56 36.11 27.13
C LYS A 395 -1.86 37.42 27.83
N ILE A 396 -0.90 37.96 28.57
CA ILE A 396 -1.07 39.20 29.34
C ILE A 396 0.08 40.14 29.01
N SER A 397 -0.23 41.37 28.62
CA SER A 397 0.74 42.40 28.24
C SER A 397 0.45 43.69 29.00
N GLY A 398 1.46 44.28 29.64
CA GLY A 398 1.33 45.55 30.37
C GLY A 398 1.94 45.53 31.78
N PRO A 399 1.86 46.64 32.54
CA PRO A 399 2.54 46.79 33.82
C PRO A 399 2.06 45.80 34.89
N LYS A 400 0.78 45.41 34.90
CA LYS A 400 0.19 44.45 35.86
C LYS A 400 0.28 42.98 35.42
N ALA A 401 1.06 42.67 34.37
CA ALA A 401 1.04 41.34 33.75
C ALA A 401 1.47 40.22 34.70
N ASN A 402 2.48 40.44 35.54
CA ASN A 402 2.97 39.42 36.47
C ASN A 402 1.97 39.17 37.62
N ASP A 403 1.34 40.22 38.12
CA ASP A 403 0.39 40.14 39.23
C ASP A 403 -0.87 39.38 38.78
N ILE A 404 -1.43 39.76 37.63
CA ILE A 404 -2.59 39.08 37.04
C ILE A 404 -2.24 37.62 36.66
N ALA A 405 -1.03 37.36 36.13
CA ALA A 405 -0.60 35.99 35.83
C ALA A 405 -0.53 35.11 37.08
N THR A 406 -0.10 35.69 38.21
CA THR A 406 -0.01 34.99 39.49
C THR A 406 -1.40 34.61 40.00
N GLU A 407 -2.35 35.55 39.94
CA GLU A 407 -3.74 35.30 40.33
C GLU A 407 -4.42 34.28 39.40
N LEU A 408 -4.24 34.39 38.08
CA LEU A 408 -4.78 33.44 37.11
C LEU A 408 -4.24 32.02 37.31
N LYS A 409 -2.97 31.86 37.72
CA LYS A 409 -2.40 30.55 38.06
C LYS A 409 -3.01 29.92 39.32
N GLN A 410 -3.53 30.72 40.24
CA GLN A 410 -4.25 30.22 41.41
C GLN A 410 -5.68 29.80 41.05
N LYS A 411 -6.30 30.47 40.08
CA LYS A 411 -7.67 30.19 39.62
C LYS A 411 -7.78 29.11 38.56
N ILE A 412 -6.74 28.92 37.74
CA ILE A 412 -6.70 27.91 36.67
C ILE A 412 -5.62 26.89 36.99
N THR A 413 -6.05 25.71 37.45
CA THR A 413 -5.17 24.64 37.95
C THR A 413 -4.16 24.18 36.90
N ASN A 414 -4.58 24.15 35.63
CA ASN A 414 -3.80 23.61 34.52
C ASN A 414 -3.10 24.68 33.66
N LEU A 415 -3.00 25.93 34.16
CA LEU A 415 -2.31 27.00 33.47
C LEU A 415 -0.79 26.88 33.67
N LYS A 416 -0.07 26.59 32.58
CA LYS A 416 1.41 26.57 32.56
C LYS A 416 1.93 27.65 31.63
N GLY A 417 2.89 28.43 32.09
CA GLY A 417 3.43 29.56 31.31
C GLY A 417 4.38 30.46 32.10
N GLY A 418 4.98 31.39 31.38
CA GLY A 418 5.93 32.36 31.91
C GLY A 418 6.25 33.46 30.91
N GLY A 419 7.08 34.41 31.35
CA GLY A 419 7.55 35.53 30.53
C GLY A 419 7.78 36.78 31.40
N LYS A 420 8.73 37.63 30.99
CA LYS A 420 9.11 38.84 31.73
C LYS A 420 8.49 40.06 31.04
N GLY A 421 7.52 40.71 31.67
CA GLY A 421 6.80 41.87 31.12
C GLY A 421 5.65 41.52 30.15
N ILE A 422 5.71 40.37 29.50
CA ILE A 422 4.59 39.75 28.77
C ILE A 422 4.50 38.30 29.25
N PHE A 423 3.36 37.93 29.84
CA PHE A 423 3.10 36.55 30.23
C PHE A 423 2.41 35.81 29.09
N GLN A 424 2.86 34.59 28.78
CA GLN A 424 2.17 33.68 27.89
C GLN A 424 2.06 32.30 28.53
N GLY A 425 0.86 31.74 28.52
CA GLY A 425 0.56 30.44 29.10
C GLY A 425 -0.40 29.61 28.27
N LYS A 426 -0.26 28.30 28.37
CA LYS A 426 -1.15 27.31 27.78
C LYS A 426 -1.92 26.62 28.90
N ILE A 427 -3.21 26.44 28.67
CA ILE A 427 -4.12 25.69 29.52
C ILE A 427 -4.37 24.37 28.83
N THR A 428 -4.05 23.27 29.49
CA THR A 428 -4.27 21.93 28.91
C THR A 428 -5.73 21.52 28.97
N LYS A 429 -6.44 21.91 30.04
CA LYS A 429 -7.85 21.66 30.27
C LYS A 429 -8.39 22.64 31.32
N TYR A 430 -9.62 23.12 31.14
CA TYR A 430 -10.31 23.87 32.18
C TYR A 430 -11.14 22.94 33.08
N GLU A 431 -11.12 23.19 34.38
CA GLU A 431 -12.04 22.57 35.33
C GLU A 431 -13.31 23.41 35.50
N LYS A 432 -14.36 22.79 36.05
CA LYS A 432 -15.69 23.43 36.20
C LYS A 432 -15.58 24.66 37.12
N GLY A 433 -16.08 25.81 36.68
CA GLY A 433 -16.11 27.04 37.47
C GLY A 433 -14.84 27.90 37.37
N GLU A 434 -13.77 27.42 36.73
CA GLU A 434 -12.50 28.16 36.64
C GLU A 434 -12.64 29.41 35.75
N ILE A 435 -13.33 29.31 34.62
CA ILE A 435 -13.55 30.46 33.72
C ILE A 435 -14.39 31.54 34.40
N GLU A 436 -15.48 31.16 35.07
CA GLU A 436 -16.36 32.11 35.75
C GLU A 436 -15.60 32.84 36.88
N SER A 437 -14.75 32.12 37.61
CA SER A 437 -13.87 32.70 38.64
C SER A 437 -12.85 33.69 38.05
N VAL A 438 -12.30 33.36 36.87
CA VAL A 438 -11.35 34.23 36.15
C VAL A 438 -12.04 35.49 35.64
N LEU A 439 -13.19 35.36 34.99
CA LEU A 439 -13.94 36.50 34.46
C LEU A 439 -14.41 37.43 35.58
N SER A 440 -14.94 36.88 36.68
CA SER A 440 -15.34 37.67 37.85
C SER A 440 -14.17 38.45 38.47
N TYR A 441 -12.96 37.89 38.44
CA TYR A 441 -11.77 38.61 38.89
C TYR A 441 -11.38 39.73 37.92
N LEU A 442 -11.35 39.45 36.61
CA LEU A 442 -11.00 40.44 35.61
C LEU A 442 -12.00 41.61 35.53
N ASP A 443 -13.28 41.36 35.83
CA ASP A 443 -14.31 42.41 35.93
C ASP A 443 -14.15 43.30 37.19
N SER A 444 -13.38 42.84 38.18
CA SER A 444 -13.11 43.60 39.42
C SER A 444 -11.88 44.53 39.34
N LEU A 445 -11.10 44.43 38.26
CA LEU A 445 -9.89 45.22 37.98
C LEU A 445 -10.20 46.45 37.14
#